data_AF-A0A6J7TMR6-F1
#
_entry.id   AF-A0A6J7TMR6-F1
#
_cell.length_a   1.000
_cell.length_b   1.000
_cell.length_c   1.000
_cell.angle_alpha   90.00
_cell.angle_beta   90.00
_cell.angle_gamma   90.00
#
_symmetry.space_group_name_H-M   'P 1'
#
loop_
_entity.id
_entity.type
_entity.pdbx_description
1 polymer ?
#
loop_
_entity_poly.entity_id
_entity_poly.type
_entity_poly.pdbx_seq_one_letter_code
_entity_poly.pdbx_strand_id
1 'polypeptide(L)' 'MFAVYGTLPSYRAMLDREGAAGPADIAIMGSVGEVQDRVAALADIGVTDFAAVEFGATPEEIANTRDAIKGLLK' A
#
# COMPACT_ATOMS: atom_id res chain seq x y z
N MET A 1 -1.89 -10.02 -10.11
CA MET A 1 -2.82 -10.43 -9.04
C MET A 1 -3.86 -9.34 -8.75
N PHE A 2 -3.47 -8.08 -8.53
CA PHE A 2 -4.43 -7.03 -8.12
C PHE A 2 -5.31 -6.42 -9.22
N ALA A 3 -5.01 -6.64 -10.50
CA ALA A 3 -5.80 -6.10 -11.61
C ALA A 3 -7.30 -6.51 -11.57
N VAL A 4 -7.62 -7.68 -11.00
CA VAL A 4 -9.00 -8.15 -10.84
C VAL A 4 -9.84 -7.25 -9.93
N TYR A 5 -9.23 -6.58 -8.94
CA TYR A 5 -9.95 -5.68 -8.04
C TYR A 5 -10.54 -4.48 -8.79
N GLY A 6 -9.89 -3.99 -9.84
CA GLY A 6 -10.44 -2.94 -10.69
C GLY A 6 -11.70 -3.34 -11.47
N THR A 7 -12.02 -4.64 -11.54
CA THR A 7 -13.18 -5.19 -12.27
C THR A 7 -14.32 -5.63 -11.35
N LEU A 8 -14.07 -5.76 -10.04
CA LEU A 8 -15.09 -6.14 -9.08
C LEU A 8 -15.97 -4.91 -8.76
N PRO A 9 -17.31 -4.98 -8.91
CA PRO A 9 -18.19 -3.81 -8.82
C PRO A 9 -18.00 -2.96 -7.55
N SER A 10 -17.87 -3.60 -6.38
CA SER A 10 -17.68 -2.88 -5.11
C SER A 10 -16.30 -2.22 -4.99
N TYR A 11 -15.24 -2.82 -5.54
CA TYR A 11 -13.91 -2.20 -5.54
C TYR A 11 -13.79 -1.09 -6.59
N ARG A 12 -14.41 -1.25 -7.76
CA ARG A 12 -14.45 -0.20 -8.77
C ARG A 12 -15.16 1.04 -8.25
N ALA A 13 -16.30 0.87 -7.57
CA ALA A 13 -17.03 1.98 -6.96
C ALA A 13 -16.18 2.75 -5.92
N MET A 14 -15.35 2.05 -5.15
CA MET A 14 -14.39 2.69 -4.23
C MET A 14 -13.27 3.43 -4.97
N LEU A 15 -12.69 2.84 -6.02
CA LEU A 15 -11.66 3.50 -6.83
C LEU A 15 -12.20 4.76 -7.52
N ASP A 16 -13.42 4.72 -8.06
CA ASP A 16 -14.08 5.88 -8.68
C ASP A 16 -14.31 7.02 -7.68
N ARG A 17 -14.67 6.69 -6.44
CA ARG A 17 -14.85 7.68 -5.37
C ARG A 17 -13.54 8.41 -5.03
N GLU A 18 -12.43 7.68 -5.04
CA GLU A 18 -11.09 8.22 -4.75
C GLU A 18 -10.40 8.82 -5.99
N GLY A 19 -11.04 8.80 -7.16
CA GLY A 19 -10.47 9.30 -8.42
C GLY A 19 -9.33 8.44 -8.97
N ALA A 20 -9.20 7.19 -8.52
CA ALA A 20 -8.14 6.27 -8.90
C ALA A 20 -8.47 5.54 -10.21
N ALA A 21 -7.51 5.49 -11.15
CA ALA A 21 -7.66 4.74 -12.39
C ALA A 21 -7.60 3.22 -12.12
N GLY A 22 -6.79 2.81 -11.15
CA GLY A 22 -6.71 1.42 -10.70
C GLY A 22 -6.01 1.22 -9.36
N PRO A 23 -5.81 -0.04 -8.96
CA PRO A 23 -5.20 -0.39 -7.67
C PRO A 23 -3.77 0.16 -7.49
N ALA A 24 -3.06 0.44 -8.57
CA ALA A 24 -1.73 1.03 -8.50
C ALA A 24 -1.74 2.46 -7.94
N ASP A 25 -2.84 3.22 -8.14
CA ASP A 25 -2.94 4.61 -7.69
C ASP A 25 -3.23 4.74 -6.19
N ILE A 26 -3.71 3.66 -5.58
CA ILE A 26 -4.02 3.60 -4.14
C ILE A 26 -3.02 2.75 -3.34
N ALA A 27 -2.10 2.07 -4.03
CA ALA A 27 -1.09 1.26 -3.37
C ALA A 27 0.08 2.14 -2.88
N ILE A 28 0.60 1.84 -1.69
CA ILE A 28 1.84 2.43 -1.20
C ILE A 28 2.99 1.63 -1.81
N MET A 29 3.59 2.16 -2.88
CA MET A 29 4.72 1.55 -3.59
C MET A 29 5.72 2.62 -3.98
N GLY A 30 7.00 2.23 -4.11
CA GLY A 30 8.10 3.13 -4.44
C GLY A 30 9.41 2.61 -3.86
N SER A 31 10.35 3.53 -3.64
CA SER A 31 11.55 3.27 -2.85
C SER A 31 11.22 3.00 -1.38
N VAL A 32 12.17 2.41 -0.65
CA VAL A 32 12.04 2.15 0.79
C VAL A 32 11.66 3.41 1.57
N GLY A 33 12.32 4.54 1.28
CA GLY A 33 12.02 5.81 1.95
C GLY A 33 10.61 6.31 1.65
N GLU A 34 10.17 6.26 0.39
CA GLU A 34 8.81 6.67 0.02
C GLU A 34 7.73 5.81 0.68
N VAL A 35 7.96 4.49 0.80
CA VAL A 35 7.04 3.59 1.50
C VAL A 35 6.99 3.94 2.99
N GLN A 36 8.15 4.15 3.62
CA GLN A 36 8.23 4.51 5.04
C GLN A 36 7.56 5.85 5.34
N ASP A 37 7.85 6.88 4.54
CA ASP A 37 7.28 8.22 4.70
C ASP A 37 5.75 8.20 4.57
N ARG A 38 5.23 7.48 3.56
CA ARG A 38 3.78 7.36 3.35
C ARG A 38 3.09 6.60 4.47
N VAL A 39 3.69 5.52 4.99
CA VAL A 39 3.12 4.78 6.13
C VAL A 39 3.19 5.63 7.40
N ALA A 40 4.28 6.35 7.64
CA ALA A 40 4.42 7.24 8.79
C ALA A 40 3.37 8.36 8.79
N ALA A 41 3.11 8.95 7.61
CA ALA A 41 2.10 10.01 7.45
C ALA A 41 0.66 9.56 7.79
N LEU A 42 0.38 8.25 7.79
CA LEU A 42 -0.93 7.74 8.25
C LEU A 42 -1.16 8.02 9.74
N ALA A 43 -0.10 7.98 10.55
CA ALA A 43 -0.20 8.31 11.97
C ALA A 43 -0.59 9.78 12.17
N ASP A 44 -0.09 10.69 11.32
CA ASP A 44 -0.38 12.12 11.40
C ASP A 44 -1.86 12.46 11.15
N ILE A 45 -2.59 11.59 10.44
CA ILE A 45 -4.04 11.71 10.21
C ILE A 45 -4.87 10.89 11.21
N GLY A 46 -4.24 10.37 12.26
CA GLY A 46 -4.92 9.69 13.37
C GLY A 46 -5.13 8.18 13.17
N VAL A 47 -4.47 7.54 12.20
CA VAL A 47 -4.48 6.07 12.09
C VAL A 47 -3.76 5.46 13.30
N THR A 48 -4.46 4.59 14.03
CA THR A 48 -3.92 3.87 15.19
C THR A 48 -3.39 2.49 14.83
N ASP A 49 -4.01 1.86 13.84
CA ASP A 49 -3.72 0.50 13.42
C ASP A 49 -3.60 0.45 11.89
N PHE A 50 -2.50 -0.12 11.41
CA PHE A 50 -2.23 -0.28 9.99
C PHE A 50 -2.08 -1.76 9.65
N ALA A 51 -3.03 -2.30 8.90
CA ALA A 51 -3.00 -3.68 8.40
C ALA A 51 -2.64 -3.69 6.91
N ALA A 52 -1.42 -4.12 6.60
CA ALA A 52 -0.92 -4.19 5.23
C ALA A 52 -0.91 -5.62 4.69
N VAL A 53 -1.08 -5.75 3.38
CA VAL A 53 -0.76 -6.95 2.61
C VAL A 53 0.43 -6.61 1.72
N GLU A 54 1.60 -7.15 2.05
CA GLU A 54 2.80 -7.01 1.23
C GLU A 54 2.73 -7.90 -0.03
N PHE A 55 3.27 -7.39 -1.13
CA PHE A 55 3.40 -8.12 -2.39
C PHE A 55 4.61 -7.60 -3.17
N GLY A 56 5.20 -8.45 -4.00
CA GLY A 56 6.35 -8.12 -4.85
C GLY A 56 6.49 -9.14 -5.97
N ALA A 57 7.28 -8.80 -7.00
CA ALA A 57 7.58 -9.70 -8.11
C ALA A 57 8.63 -10.75 -7.72
N THR A 58 9.50 -10.45 -6.74
CA THR A 58 10.55 -11.34 -6.27
C THR A 58 10.53 -11.53 -4.75
N PRO A 59 11.09 -12.64 -4.23
CA PRO A 59 11.26 -12.81 -2.78
C PRO A 59 12.09 -11.71 -2.12
N GLU A 60 13.06 -11.14 -2.85
CA GLU A 60 13.90 -10.04 -2.37
C GLU A 60 13.11 -8.74 -2.20
N GLU A 61 12.26 -8.39 -3.16
CA GLU A 61 11.37 -7.21 -3.05
C GLU A 61 10.43 -7.33 -1.84
N ILE A 62 9.89 -8.53 -1.61
CA ILE A 62 9.03 -8.81 -0.46
C ILE A 62 9.83 -8.67 0.85
N ALA A 63 11.04 -9.23 0.91
CA ALA A 63 11.92 -9.11 2.07
C ALA A 63 12.29 -7.65 2.37
N ASN A 64 12.68 -6.89 1.34
CA ASN A 64 13.02 -5.47 1.45
C ASN A 64 11.84 -4.64 1.95
N THR A 65 10.62 -4.90 1.45
CA THR A 65 9.40 -4.24 1.92
C THR A 65 9.15 -4.56 3.39
N ARG A 66 9.29 -5.83 3.78
CA ARG A 66 9.08 -6.25 5.16
C ARG A 66 10.08 -5.61 6.13
N ASP A 67 11.35 -5.53 5.74
CA ASP A 67 12.38 -4.89 6.55
C ASP A 67 12.18 -3.38 6.64
N ALA A 68 11.72 -2.73 5.56
CA ALA A 68 11.32 -1.33 5.59
C ALA A 68 10.21 -1.05 6.60
N ILE A 69 9.15 -1.89 6.61
CA ILE A 69 8.03 -1.75 7.57
C ILE A 69 8.48 -2.03 9.00
N LYS A 70 9.33 -3.04 9.24
CA LYS A 70 9.91 -3.28 10.57
C LYS A 70 10.72 -2.10 11.08
N GLY A 71 11.40 -1.37 10.19
CA GLY A 71 12.13 -0.15 10.54
C GLY A 71 11.26 0.98 11.12
N LEU A 72 9.93 0.90 10.98
CA LEU A 72 8.98 1.84 11.58
C LEU A 72 8.52 1.43 12.99
N LEU A 73 8.81 0.21 13.43
CA LEU A 73 8.46 -0.27 14.76
C LEU A 73 9.42 0.34 15.80
N LYS A 74 8.84 0.84 16.90
CA LYS A 74 9.58 1.40 18.04
C LYS A 74 10.00 0.31 19.03
#